data_AF-A0A1M3MU13-F1
#
_entry.id   AF-A0A1M3MU13-F1
#
_cell.length_a   1.000
_cell.length_b   1.000
_cell.length_c   1.000
_cell.angle_alpha   90.00
_cell.angle_beta   90.00
_cell.angle_gamma   90.00
#
_symmetry.space_group_name_H-M   'P 1'
#
loop_
_entity.id
_entity.type
_entity.pdbx_description
1 polymer ?
#
loop_
_entity_poly.entity_id
_entity_poly.type
_entity_poly.pdbx_seq_one_letter_code
_entity_poly.pdbx_strand_id
1 'polypeptide(L)'
;MSKLEPLLDSDLPEDLASVLRSAKADGPRDQTPAQARTLAAVAAHHAARSNAGNGRASSGMPFAKTMLSLVAACVAGAALFSAFGSDAPGGETSAPPSLPSAPSSSLPSPSLSTEGMRVDDLPSAPVEEAAPKAAPSVARRGGAVAELEDELALIDAARAALAAKHPETTLARVDAYHRRFRAGQFIEEADALEIQALAAIGRQEEATAKGQRFLAAHPGSAYQRRVKSALGLEVTP
;
A
#
# COMPACT_ATOMS: atom_id res chain seq x y z
N MET A 1 28.14 37.86 -4.78
CA MET A 1 26.71 38.18 -4.58
C MET A 1 26.32 39.31 -5.53
N SER A 2 26.25 39.06 -6.85
CA SER A 2 26.10 40.16 -7.84
C SER A 2 25.44 39.75 -9.16
N LYS A 3 24.51 38.79 -9.17
CA LYS A 3 23.80 38.37 -10.39
C LYS A 3 22.27 38.34 -10.27
N LEU A 4 21.69 39.00 -9.27
CA LEU A 4 20.23 39.01 -9.06
C LEU A 4 19.59 40.40 -9.08
N GLU A 5 20.36 41.49 -9.20
CA GLU A 5 19.78 42.84 -9.17
C GLU A 5 18.90 43.24 -10.38
N PRO A 6 19.09 42.75 -11.62
CA PRO A 6 18.24 43.21 -12.73
C PRO A 6 16.87 42.49 -12.83
N LEU A 7 16.53 41.57 -11.91
CA LEU A 7 15.25 40.85 -11.91
C LEU A 7 14.31 41.25 -10.76
N LEU A 8 14.72 42.19 -9.91
CA LEU A 8 13.86 42.78 -8.87
C LEU A 8 13.28 44.14 -9.27
N ASP A 9 13.69 44.69 -10.42
CA ASP A 9 13.39 46.07 -10.86
C ASP A 9 12.40 46.13 -12.04
N SER A 10 11.69 45.04 -12.33
CA SER A 10 10.56 45.04 -13.28
C SER A 10 9.28 44.78 -12.50
N ASP A 11 8.35 45.74 -12.59
CA ASP A 11 7.03 45.81 -11.95
C ASP A 11 6.40 44.44 -11.66
N LEU A 12 6.70 43.91 -10.48
CA LEU A 12 5.93 42.81 -9.90
C LEU A 12 4.68 43.44 -9.29
N PRO A 13 3.47 42.94 -9.61
CA PRO A 13 2.26 43.36 -8.91
C PRO A 13 2.47 43.30 -7.40
N GLU A 14 2.06 44.34 -6.65
CA GLU A 14 2.26 44.42 -5.18
C GLU A 14 1.78 43.16 -4.46
N ASP A 15 0.74 42.51 -4.98
CA ASP A 15 0.23 41.23 -4.48
C ASP A 15 1.28 40.11 -4.58
N LEU A 16 2.00 40.01 -5.69
CA LEU A 16 3.08 39.05 -5.88
C LEU A 16 4.30 39.40 -5.04
N ALA A 17 4.64 40.69 -4.93
CA ALA A 17 5.71 41.15 -4.05
C ALA A 17 5.41 40.83 -2.57
N SER A 18 4.15 40.98 -2.16
CA SER A 18 3.64 40.64 -0.83
C SER A 18 3.73 39.13 -0.57
N VAL A 19 3.28 38.30 -1.52
CA VAL A 19 3.34 36.83 -1.42
C VAL A 19 4.80 36.34 -1.33
N LEU A 20 5.70 36.89 -2.15
CA LEU A 20 7.12 36.53 -2.09
C LEU A 20 7.79 36.97 -0.79
N ARG A 21 7.39 38.12 -0.24
CA ARG A 21 7.90 38.63 1.04
C ARG A 21 7.39 37.79 2.23
N SER A 22 6.13 37.36 2.18
CA SER A 22 5.54 36.42 3.15
C SER A 22 6.25 35.06 3.10
N ALA A 23 6.43 34.49 1.91
CA ALA A 23 7.10 33.21 1.72
C ALA A 23 8.59 33.23 2.16
N LYS A 24 9.26 34.38 2.05
CA LYS A 24 10.64 34.55 2.54
C LYS A 24 10.72 34.64 4.07
N ALA A 25 9.66 35.13 4.72
CA ALA A 25 9.57 35.23 6.18
C ALA A 25 9.22 33.88 6.85
N ASP A 26 8.61 32.96 6.10
CA ASP A 26 8.29 31.58 6.52
C ASP A 26 9.47 30.59 6.34
N GLY A 27 10.68 31.09 6.09
CA GLY A 27 11.88 30.28 6.13
C GLY A 27 12.11 29.69 7.54
N PRO A 28 12.55 28.41 7.66
CA PRO A 28 12.74 27.77 8.95
C PRO A 28 13.73 28.58 9.81
N ARG A 29 13.24 29.05 10.96
CA ARG A 29 13.97 30.01 11.83
C ARG A 29 15.18 29.39 12.54
N ASP A 30 15.24 28.06 12.65
CA ASP A 30 16.34 27.34 13.31
C ASP A 30 16.82 26.18 12.43
N GLN A 31 17.72 26.48 11.50
CA GLN A 31 18.36 25.45 10.68
C GLN A 31 19.38 24.70 11.52
N THR A 32 19.01 23.51 12.00
CA THR A 32 19.97 22.59 12.59
C THR A 32 21.05 22.23 11.54
N PRO A 33 22.31 21.96 11.94
CA PRO A 33 23.40 21.68 11.00
C PRO A 33 23.14 20.44 10.11
N ALA A 34 22.21 19.57 10.52
CA ALA A 34 21.75 18.43 9.71
C ALA A 34 20.85 18.88 8.55
N GLN A 35 19.93 19.82 8.77
CA GLN A 35 19.02 20.33 7.74
C GLN A 35 19.71 21.26 6.72
N ALA A 36 20.76 21.98 7.15
CA ALA A 36 21.61 22.75 6.25
C ALA A 36 22.31 21.84 5.21
N ARG A 37 22.71 20.62 5.60
CA ARG A 37 23.34 19.65 4.70
C ARG A 37 22.36 19.07 3.68
N THR A 38 21.10 18.84 4.09
CA THR A 38 20.08 18.35 3.16
C THR A 38 19.70 19.42 2.13
N LEU A 39 19.57 20.68 2.56
CA LEU A 39 19.32 21.80 1.63
C LEU A 39 20.49 22.04 0.68
N ALA A 40 21.74 21.98 1.17
CA ALA A 40 22.93 22.10 0.32
C ALA A 40 23.03 20.96 -0.70
N ALA A 41 22.67 19.73 -0.32
CA ALA A 41 22.66 18.58 -1.23
C ALA A 41 21.64 18.77 -2.36
N VAL A 42 20.44 19.29 -2.05
CA VAL A 42 19.40 19.56 -3.06
C VAL A 42 19.83 20.69 -4.00
N ALA A 43 20.41 21.77 -3.47
CA ALA A 43 20.92 22.88 -4.28
C ALA A 43 22.07 22.46 -5.23
N ALA A 44 23.00 21.63 -4.75
CA ALA A 44 24.08 21.08 -5.57
C ALA A 44 23.56 20.16 -6.69
N HIS A 45 22.51 19.37 -6.41
CA HIS A 45 21.88 18.50 -7.40
C HIS A 45 21.18 19.29 -8.52
N HIS A 46 20.63 20.47 -8.21
CA HIS A 46 20.00 21.35 -9.18
C HIS A 46 21.03 22.06 -10.07
N ALA A 47 22.13 22.55 -9.48
CA ALA A 47 23.23 23.19 -10.22
C ALA A 47 23.94 22.23 -11.18
N ALA A 48 24.03 20.94 -10.84
CA ALA A 48 24.60 19.92 -11.72
C ALA A 48 23.73 19.66 -12.96
N ARG A 49 22.40 19.85 -12.85
CA ARG A 49 21.45 19.59 -13.96
C ARG A 49 21.42 20.72 -14.99
N SER A 50 21.69 21.97 -14.59
CA SER A 50 21.77 23.11 -15.51
C SER A 50 23.04 23.10 -16.39
N ASN A 51 24.05 22.30 -16.04
CA ASN A 51 25.33 22.26 -16.77
C ASN A 51 25.40 21.16 -17.84
N ALA A 52 24.36 20.32 -17.99
CA ALA A 52 24.35 19.19 -18.92
C ALA A 52 23.87 19.53 -20.35
N GLY A 53 23.61 20.82 -20.63
CA GLY A 53 23.09 21.29 -21.92
C GLY A 53 24.09 22.12 -22.71
N ASN A 54 25.28 21.60 -23.02
CA ASN A 54 26.08 22.07 -24.17
C ASN A 54 27.22 21.10 -24.49
N GLY A 55 27.06 20.30 -25.54
CA GLY A 55 28.10 19.38 -26.00
C GLY A 55 27.72 18.61 -27.25
N ARG A 56 27.68 19.30 -28.40
CA ARG A 56 27.83 18.67 -29.72
C ARG A 56 29.32 18.34 -29.91
N ALA A 57 29.66 17.10 -30.28
CA ALA A 57 30.56 16.77 -31.41
C ALA A 57 31.15 15.35 -31.31
N SER A 58 30.88 14.57 -32.37
CA SER A 58 31.76 13.66 -33.13
C SER A 58 32.62 12.58 -32.47
N SER A 59 32.48 11.38 -33.04
CA SER A 59 33.56 10.49 -33.55
C SER A 59 33.73 9.14 -32.83
N GLY A 60 33.57 8.06 -33.61
CA GLY A 60 34.33 6.82 -33.49
C GLY A 60 33.88 5.77 -32.47
N MET A 61 33.17 4.74 -32.93
CA MET A 61 33.19 3.37 -32.34
C MET A 61 34.52 2.69 -32.82
N PRO A 62 35.06 1.56 -32.26
CA PRO A 62 34.41 0.59 -31.38
C PRO A 62 35.28 -0.16 -30.32
N PHE A 63 34.59 -0.99 -29.52
CA PHE A 63 35.06 -2.11 -28.69
C PHE A 63 35.66 -1.88 -27.29
N ALA A 64 35.10 -2.67 -26.37
CA ALA A 64 35.66 -3.21 -25.14
C ALA A 64 35.82 -2.26 -23.94
N LYS A 65 35.14 -2.69 -22.86
CA LYS A 65 35.22 -2.24 -21.45
C LYS A 65 34.20 -1.18 -21.03
N THR A 66 33.08 -1.65 -20.48
CA THR A 66 32.52 -1.12 -19.22
C THR A 66 31.64 -2.18 -18.55
N MET A 67 32.29 -3.15 -17.92
CA MET A 67 31.83 -3.58 -16.59
C MET A 67 31.91 -2.36 -15.67
N LEU A 68 30.93 -2.21 -14.78
CA LEU A 68 30.85 -1.24 -13.67
C LEU A 68 30.20 0.12 -13.99
N SER A 69 28.86 0.17 -13.88
CA SER A 69 28.02 1.34 -13.49
C SER A 69 26.56 0.85 -13.55
N LEU A 70 25.62 1.04 -12.62
CA LEU A 70 25.53 1.94 -11.49
C LEU A 70 24.37 1.48 -10.59
N VAL A 71 24.64 1.30 -9.31
CA VAL A 71 23.65 1.44 -8.23
C VAL A 71 23.20 2.90 -8.23
N ALA A 72 22.06 3.23 -8.87
CA ALA A 72 21.31 4.47 -8.67
C ALA A 72 20.04 4.51 -9.56
N ALA A 73 18.98 3.80 -9.15
CA ALA A 73 17.65 4.00 -9.74
C ALA A 73 16.52 3.86 -8.72
N CYS A 74 16.77 4.21 -7.44
CA CYS A 74 15.78 4.13 -6.36
C CYS A 74 15.04 5.44 -6.02
N VAL A 75 15.13 6.50 -6.82
CA VAL A 75 14.44 7.77 -6.47
C VAL A 75 13.83 8.42 -7.72
N ALA A 76 12.80 7.79 -8.29
CA ALA A 76 12.02 8.39 -9.39
C ALA A 76 10.55 7.93 -9.44
N GLY A 77 9.95 7.56 -8.29
CA GLY A 77 8.56 7.08 -8.24
C GLY A 77 7.60 7.89 -7.36
N ALA A 78 8.09 8.85 -6.57
CA ALA A 78 7.30 9.49 -5.51
C ALA A 78 6.68 10.85 -5.89
N ALA A 79 6.75 11.29 -7.16
CA ALA A 79 6.41 12.67 -7.53
C ALA A 79 5.40 12.81 -8.68
N LEU A 80 4.53 11.82 -8.92
CA LEU A 80 3.47 11.92 -9.94
C LEU A 80 2.05 11.54 -9.46
N PHE A 81 1.82 11.37 -8.16
CA PHE A 81 0.48 11.03 -7.63
C PHE A 81 -0.19 12.13 -6.78
N SER A 82 0.25 13.40 -6.91
CA SER A 82 -0.42 14.54 -6.23
C SER A 82 -1.23 15.42 -7.19
N ALA A 83 -1.69 14.87 -8.33
CA ALA A 83 -2.39 15.64 -9.36
C ALA A 83 -3.79 15.07 -9.75
N PHE A 84 -4.43 14.32 -8.87
CA PHE A 84 -5.90 14.15 -8.85
C PHE A 84 -6.34 14.60 -7.44
N GLY A 85 -6.78 15.83 -7.22
CA GLY A 85 -7.97 16.39 -7.85
C GLY A 85 -9.19 15.99 -7.03
N SER A 86 -9.23 16.32 -5.74
CA SER A 86 -10.48 16.34 -4.97
C SER A 86 -11.03 17.75 -5.06
N ASP A 87 -11.76 17.99 -6.13
CA ASP A 87 -12.72 19.09 -6.23
C ASP A 87 -13.84 18.76 -5.25
N ALA A 88 -14.02 19.62 -4.24
CA ALA A 88 -15.04 19.49 -3.23
C ALA A 88 -16.19 20.44 -3.59
N PRO A 89 -17.38 19.93 -3.95
CA PRO A 89 -18.60 20.70 -3.85
C PRO A 89 -19.12 20.58 -2.41
N GLY A 90 -19.21 21.72 -1.75
CA GLY A 90 -19.94 21.85 -0.51
C GLY A 90 -21.45 21.68 -0.68
N GLY A 91 -22.11 21.66 0.47
CA GLY A 91 -23.55 21.84 0.58
C GLY A 91 -24.34 20.54 0.56
N GLU A 92 -24.62 19.98 1.74
CA GLU A 92 -25.91 20.18 2.42
C GLU A 92 -26.01 19.15 3.55
N THR A 93 -25.92 19.67 4.77
CA THR A 93 -26.30 18.97 6.00
C THR A 93 -27.80 18.66 5.91
N SER A 94 -28.13 17.47 5.42
CA SER A 94 -29.48 16.94 5.48
C SER A 94 -29.71 16.35 6.87
N ALA A 95 -30.60 16.99 7.62
CA ALA A 95 -31.04 16.59 8.95
C ALA A 95 -31.63 15.16 8.93
N PRO A 96 -31.43 14.37 10.00
CA PRO A 96 -32.03 13.04 10.09
C PRO A 96 -33.57 13.15 10.16
N PRO A 97 -34.33 12.34 9.41
CA PRO A 97 -35.77 12.26 9.60
C PRO A 97 -36.08 11.62 10.97
N SER A 98 -36.77 12.39 11.81
CA SER A 98 -37.35 11.95 13.07
C SER A 98 -38.28 10.75 12.85
N LEU A 99 -37.94 9.61 13.46
CA LEU A 99 -38.84 8.46 13.56
C LEU A 99 -39.97 8.78 14.55
N PRO A 100 -41.22 8.39 14.26
CA PRO A 100 -42.32 8.52 15.22
C PRO A 100 -42.14 7.57 16.41
N SER A 101 -42.27 8.11 17.62
CA SER A 101 -42.34 7.38 18.89
C SER A 101 -43.39 6.28 18.84
N ALA A 102 -42.96 5.03 19.02
CA ALA A 102 -43.84 3.93 19.39
C ALA A 102 -44.00 3.88 20.93
N PRO A 103 -45.19 3.59 21.45
CA PRO A 103 -45.50 3.65 22.88
C PRO A 103 -44.79 2.56 23.70
N SER A 104 -44.31 2.99 24.87
CA SER A 104 -43.75 2.19 25.95
C SER A 104 -44.66 1.02 26.32
N SER A 105 -44.19 -0.20 26.10
CA SER A 105 -44.68 -1.37 26.82
C SER A 105 -43.75 -1.61 28.00
N SER A 106 -44.20 -1.23 29.19
CA SER A 106 -43.55 -1.55 30.45
C SER A 106 -43.72 -3.05 30.72
N LEU A 107 -42.64 -3.81 30.56
CA LEU A 107 -42.54 -5.15 31.14
C LEU A 107 -41.82 -5.03 32.50
N PRO A 108 -42.38 -5.62 33.57
CA PRO A 108 -41.81 -5.53 34.91
C PRO A 108 -40.46 -6.23 34.99
N SER A 109 -39.45 -5.55 35.54
CA SER A 109 -38.16 -6.11 35.92
C SER A 109 -38.34 -7.19 36.98
N PRO A 110 -37.94 -8.45 36.74
CA PRO A 110 -37.62 -9.34 37.84
C PRO A 110 -36.24 -8.95 38.38
N SER A 111 -36.24 -8.23 39.51
CA SER A 111 -35.07 -8.08 40.38
C SER A 111 -34.77 -9.45 41.00
N LEU A 112 -34.10 -10.32 40.24
CA LEU A 112 -33.50 -11.51 40.83
C LEU A 112 -32.16 -11.09 41.42
N SER A 113 -32.18 -10.88 42.73
CA SER A 113 -31.01 -10.87 43.58
C SER A 113 -30.14 -12.06 43.23
N THR A 114 -29.03 -11.82 42.54
CA THR A 114 -27.96 -12.81 42.42
C THR A 114 -27.30 -12.87 43.78
N GLU A 115 -27.84 -13.73 44.64
CA GLU A 115 -27.17 -14.18 45.85
C GLU A 115 -25.87 -14.85 45.40
N GLY A 116 -24.76 -14.11 45.56
CA GLY A 116 -23.45 -14.57 45.18
C GLY A 116 -23.08 -15.78 46.03
N MET A 117 -23.04 -16.95 45.40
CA MET A 117 -22.45 -18.13 46.02
C MET A 117 -20.99 -17.79 46.36
N ARG A 118 -20.63 -17.87 47.64
CA ARG A 118 -19.22 -17.72 48.04
C ARG A 118 -18.44 -18.93 47.52
N VAL A 119 -17.20 -18.65 47.09
CA VAL A 119 -16.26 -19.64 46.54
C VAL A 119 -15.94 -20.75 47.56
N ASP A 120 -16.19 -20.51 48.85
CA ASP A 120 -15.94 -21.45 49.95
C ASP A 120 -16.92 -22.63 50.07
N ASP A 121 -18.02 -22.67 49.31
CA ASP A 121 -19.03 -23.74 49.38
C ASP A 121 -18.90 -24.83 48.29
N LEU A 122 -17.76 -24.89 47.58
CA LEU A 122 -17.51 -26.00 46.66
C LEU A 122 -16.98 -27.22 47.44
N PRO A 123 -17.60 -28.41 47.32
CA PRO A 123 -17.04 -29.62 47.92
C PRO A 123 -15.66 -29.91 47.29
N SER A 124 -14.62 -30.00 48.13
CA SER A 124 -13.29 -30.42 47.68
C SER A 124 -13.34 -31.85 47.16
N ALA A 125 -13.16 -32.02 45.84
CA ALA A 125 -13.01 -33.32 45.23
C ALA A 125 -11.63 -33.92 45.61
N PRO A 126 -11.51 -35.25 45.78
CA PRO A 126 -10.23 -35.87 46.07
C PRO A 126 -9.27 -35.64 44.90
N VAL A 127 -8.04 -35.21 45.21
CA VAL A 127 -6.96 -35.10 44.22
C VAL A 127 -6.52 -36.52 43.88
N GLU A 128 -7.15 -37.09 42.86
CA GLU A 128 -6.62 -38.28 42.18
C GLU A 128 -5.50 -37.83 41.23
N GLU A 129 -4.34 -38.43 41.43
CA GLU A 129 -3.07 -38.12 40.80
C GLU A 129 -3.12 -38.35 39.29
N ALA A 130 -3.61 -37.34 38.57
CA ALA A 130 -3.68 -37.34 37.12
C ALA A 130 -2.32 -36.94 36.52
N ALA A 131 -1.72 -37.87 35.79
CA ALA A 131 -0.54 -37.65 34.95
C ALA A 131 -0.67 -36.37 34.09
N PRO A 132 0.44 -35.66 33.80
CA PRO A 132 0.39 -34.37 33.11
C PRO A 132 -0.07 -34.57 31.67
N LYS A 133 -1.36 -34.31 31.41
CA LYS A 133 -1.90 -34.16 30.06
C LYS A 133 -1.37 -32.84 29.50
N ALA A 134 -0.26 -32.94 28.78
CA ALA A 134 0.40 -31.84 28.10
C ALA A 134 -0.61 -30.95 27.34
N ALA A 135 -0.60 -29.65 27.65
CA ALA A 135 -1.44 -28.64 27.01
C ALA A 135 -0.97 -28.41 25.55
N PRO A 136 -1.74 -28.77 24.52
CA PRO A 136 -1.34 -28.56 23.12
C PRO A 136 -1.87 -27.25 22.51
N SER A 137 -2.55 -26.40 23.29
CA SER A 137 -3.34 -25.30 22.71
C SER A 137 -2.52 -24.06 22.34
N VAL A 138 -1.54 -23.67 23.18
CA VAL A 138 -0.79 -22.41 22.98
C VAL A 138 0.23 -22.52 21.85
N ALA A 139 0.99 -23.62 21.81
CA ALA A 139 1.99 -23.86 20.76
C ALA A 139 1.36 -23.98 19.36
N ARG A 140 0.21 -24.65 19.25
CA ARG A 140 -0.50 -24.78 17.97
C ARG A 140 -1.06 -23.45 17.46
N ARG A 141 -1.53 -22.58 18.37
CA ARG A 141 -2.00 -21.24 18.01
C ARG A 141 -0.85 -20.35 17.52
N GLY A 142 0.30 -20.39 18.20
CA GLY A 142 1.50 -19.66 17.76
C GLY A 142 1.99 -20.08 16.37
N GLY A 143 1.99 -21.39 16.08
CA GLY A 143 2.34 -21.89 14.75
C GLY A 143 1.41 -21.41 13.64
N ALA A 144 0.09 -21.42 13.87
CA ALA A 144 -0.88 -20.96 12.88
C ALA A 144 -0.78 -19.46 12.59
N VAL A 145 -0.44 -18.63 13.58
CA VAL A 145 -0.21 -17.19 13.37
C VAL A 145 1.05 -16.96 12.54
N ALA A 146 2.14 -17.65 12.86
CA ALA A 146 3.38 -17.55 12.08
C ALA A 146 3.19 -18.01 10.61
N GLU A 147 2.39 -19.06 10.38
CA GLU A 147 2.05 -19.51 9.03
C GLU A 147 1.25 -18.47 8.24
N LEU A 148 0.32 -17.76 8.89
CA LEU A 148 -0.46 -16.70 8.25
C LEU A 148 0.41 -15.46 7.93
N GLU A 149 1.32 -15.10 8.83
CA GLU A 149 2.28 -14.01 8.61
C GLU A 149 3.22 -14.32 7.41
N ASP A 150 3.72 -15.55 7.34
CA ASP A 150 4.50 -16.06 6.21
C ASP A 150 3.70 -16.05 4.90
N GLU A 151 2.42 -16.46 4.97
CA GLU A 151 1.51 -16.48 3.83
C GLU A 151 1.29 -15.08 3.28
N LEU A 152 0.98 -14.13 4.16
CA LEU A 152 0.77 -12.73 3.82
C LEU A 152 2.03 -12.10 3.21
N ALA A 153 3.21 -12.39 3.77
CA ALA A 153 4.48 -11.87 3.27
C ALA A 153 4.76 -12.29 1.82
N LEU A 154 4.41 -13.52 1.42
CA LEU A 154 4.56 -13.97 0.03
C LEU A 154 3.61 -13.24 -0.92
N ILE A 155 2.35 -13.04 -0.51
CA ILE A 155 1.35 -12.35 -1.31
C ILE A 155 1.69 -10.88 -1.47
N ASP A 156 2.10 -10.20 -0.40
CA ASP A 156 2.53 -8.80 -0.45
C ASP A 156 3.76 -8.62 -1.34
N ALA A 157 4.72 -9.56 -1.30
CA ALA A 157 5.87 -9.56 -2.20
C ALA A 157 5.45 -9.73 -3.68
N ALA A 158 4.47 -10.62 -3.97
CA ALA A 158 3.93 -10.80 -5.32
C ALA A 158 3.21 -9.54 -5.80
N ARG A 159 2.41 -8.91 -4.94
CA ARG A 159 1.70 -7.64 -5.23
C ARG A 159 2.69 -6.52 -5.52
N ALA A 160 3.74 -6.38 -4.71
CA ALA A 160 4.78 -5.39 -4.90
C ALA A 160 5.53 -5.57 -6.24
N ALA A 161 5.85 -6.83 -6.60
CA ALA A 161 6.49 -7.13 -7.88
C ALA A 161 5.60 -6.75 -9.07
N LEU A 162 4.28 -7.02 -8.98
CA LEU A 162 3.35 -6.66 -10.05
C LEU A 162 3.21 -5.14 -10.19
N ALA A 163 3.12 -4.43 -9.06
CA ALA A 163 3.09 -2.97 -9.03
C ALA A 163 4.37 -2.35 -9.62
N ALA A 164 5.52 -2.97 -9.36
CA ALA A 164 6.81 -2.59 -9.93
C ALA A 164 6.99 -2.96 -11.42
N LYS A 165 5.97 -3.51 -12.08
CA LYS A 165 6.02 -3.99 -13.47
C LYS A 165 7.06 -5.09 -13.70
N HIS A 166 7.25 -5.97 -12.73
CA HIS A 166 8.12 -7.15 -12.82
C HIS A 166 7.29 -8.46 -12.84
N PRO A 167 6.50 -8.70 -13.89
CA PRO A 167 5.53 -9.79 -13.92
C PRO A 167 6.15 -11.20 -13.86
N GLU A 168 7.37 -11.41 -14.36
CA GLU A 168 8.08 -12.70 -14.21
C GLU A 168 8.42 -12.96 -12.74
N THR A 169 8.77 -11.90 -12.00
CA THR A 169 9.00 -12.00 -10.55
C THR A 169 7.70 -12.29 -9.82
N THR A 170 6.58 -11.66 -10.23
CA THR A 170 5.25 -11.96 -9.69
C THR A 170 4.91 -13.44 -9.85
N LEU A 171 5.10 -14.01 -11.04
CA LEU A 171 4.84 -15.43 -11.31
C LEU A 171 5.69 -16.34 -10.41
N ALA A 172 6.99 -16.08 -10.32
CA ALA A 172 7.86 -16.87 -9.46
C ALA A 172 7.45 -16.82 -7.97
N ARG A 173 6.93 -15.67 -7.50
CA ARG A 173 6.42 -15.52 -6.13
C ARG A 173 5.11 -16.26 -5.91
N VAL A 174 4.19 -16.17 -6.88
CA VAL A 174 2.91 -16.90 -6.83
C VAL A 174 3.13 -18.41 -6.90
N ASP A 175 4.05 -18.89 -7.74
CA ASP A 175 4.44 -20.31 -7.78
C ASP A 175 5.01 -20.79 -6.45
N ALA A 176 5.86 -19.98 -5.81
CA ALA A 176 6.39 -20.27 -4.49
C ALA A 176 5.27 -20.35 -3.44
N TYR A 177 4.30 -19.43 -3.52
CA TYR A 177 3.11 -19.44 -2.68
C TYR A 177 2.30 -20.73 -2.87
N HIS A 178 1.92 -21.12 -4.09
CA HIS A 178 1.13 -22.34 -4.32
C HIS A 178 1.84 -23.62 -3.89
N ARG A 179 3.17 -23.66 -3.96
CA ARG A 179 3.97 -24.80 -3.48
C ARG A 179 3.95 -24.91 -1.95
N ARG A 180 3.97 -23.78 -1.24
CA ARG A 180 3.97 -23.74 0.23
C ARG A 180 2.57 -23.83 0.83
N PHE A 181 1.59 -23.19 0.20
CA PHE A 181 0.23 -22.98 0.71
C PHE A 181 -0.83 -23.49 -0.27
N ARG A 182 -0.96 -24.82 -0.39
CA ARG A 182 -1.93 -25.46 -1.29
C ARG A 182 -3.40 -25.22 -0.91
N ALA A 183 -3.65 -24.91 0.36
CA ALA A 183 -4.96 -24.60 0.92
C ALA A 183 -4.89 -23.29 1.74
N GLY A 184 -4.11 -22.31 1.23
CA GLY A 184 -3.94 -21.01 1.84
C GLY A 184 -5.21 -20.15 1.79
N GLN A 185 -5.28 -19.15 2.67
CA GLN A 185 -6.39 -18.19 2.73
C GLN A 185 -6.38 -17.22 1.53
N PHE A 186 -5.22 -16.98 0.91
CA PHE A 186 -5.04 -16.01 -0.16
C PHE A 186 -4.98 -16.62 -1.57
N ILE A 187 -5.49 -17.85 -1.76
CA ILE A 187 -5.45 -18.53 -3.07
C ILE A 187 -6.13 -17.71 -4.16
N GLU A 188 -7.29 -17.11 -3.89
CA GLU A 188 -7.98 -16.30 -4.90
C GLU A 188 -7.16 -15.07 -5.34
N GLU A 189 -6.42 -14.45 -4.40
CA GLU A 189 -5.53 -13.34 -4.73
C GLU A 189 -4.31 -13.81 -5.51
N ALA A 190 -3.71 -14.94 -5.12
CA ALA A 190 -2.59 -15.54 -5.82
C ALA A 190 -2.96 -15.86 -7.28
N ASP A 191 -4.11 -16.52 -7.51
CA ASP A 191 -4.60 -16.84 -8.84
C ASP A 191 -4.86 -15.57 -9.67
N ALA A 192 -5.45 -14.54 -9.07
CA ALA A 192 -5.67 -13.26 -9.74
C ALA A 192 -4.35 -12.58 -10.12
N LEU A 193 -3.34 -12.59 -9.24
CA LEU A 193 -2.01 -12.05 -9.52
C LEU A 193 -1.30 -12.86 -10.62
N GLU A 194 -1.46 -14.17 -10.66
CA GLU A 194 -0.93 -15.03 -11.72
C GLU A 194 -1.50 -14.64 -13.08
N ILE A 195 -2.83 -14.51 -13.18
CA ILE A 195 -3.52 -14.14 -14.42
C ILE A 195 -3.07 -12.76 -14.90
N GLN A 196 -2.97 -11.79 -13.98
CA GLN A 196 -2.50 -10.44 -14.30
C GLN A 196 -1.06 -10.45 -14.79
N ALA A 197 -0.19 -11.23 -14.17
CA ALA A 197 1.21 -11.35 -14.57
C ALA A 197 1.35 -12.03 -15.94
N LEU A 198 0.60 -13.11 -16.20
CA LEU A 198 0.55 -13.79 -17.50
C LEU A 198 0.10 -12.85 -18.62
N ALA A 199 -0.94 -12.07 -18.39
CA ALA A 199 -1.40 -11.05 -19.34
C ALA A 199 -0.33 -9.98 -19.58
N ALA A 200 0.36 -9.53 -18.51
CA ALA A 200 1.39 -8.50 -18.60
C ALA A 200 2.64 -8.93 -19.40
N ILE A 201 3.01 -10.22 -19.37
CA ILE A 201 4.11 -10.77 -20.21
C ILE A 201 3.66 -11.22 -21.60
N GLY A 202 2.39 -10.99 -21.96
CA GLY A 202 1.85 -11.34 -23.28
C GLY A 202 1.50 -12.83 -23.45
N ARG A 203 1.48 -13.63 -22.38
CA ARG A 203 1.00 -15.03 -22.41
C ARG A 203 -0.53 -15.06 -22.35
N GLN A 204 -1.17 -14.46 -23.36
CA GLN A 204 -2.60 -14.18 -23.35
C GLN A 204 -3.46 -15.45 -23.34
N GLU A 205 -3.07 -16.49 -24.09
CA GLU A 205 -3.82 -17.75 -24.15
C GLU A 205 -3.92 -18.42 -22.76
N GLU A 206 -2.81 -18.45 -22.03
CA GLU A 206 -2.76 -19.00 -20.68
C GLU A 206 -3.51 -18.15 -19.68
N ALA A 207 -3.35 -16.82 -19.77
CA ALA A 207 -4.11 -15.87 -18.96
C ALA A 207 -5.61 -16.08 -19.16
N THR A 208 -6.07 -16.18 -20.42
CA THR A 208 -7.49 -16.41 -20.76
C THR A 208 -7.99 -17.75 -20.23
N ALA A 209 -7.23 -18.83 -20.43
CA ALA A 209 -7.63 -20.15 -19.94
C ALA A 209 -7.76 -20.19 -18.41
N LYS A 210 -6.79 -19.63 -17.68
CA LYS A 210 -6.84 -19.55 -16.20
C LYS A 210 -7.91 -18.58 -15.73
N GLY A 211 -8.04 -17.41 -16.34
CA GLY A 211 -9.02 -16.41 -15.94
C GLY A 211 -10.46 -16.84 -16.19
N GLN A 212 -10.76 -17.57 -17.28
CA GLN A 212 -12.09 -18.14 -17.47
C GLN A 212 -12.44 -19.17 -16.38
N ARG A 213 -11.48 -20.04 -16.00
CA ARG A 213 -11.66 -20.98 -14.89
C ARG A 213 -11.87 -20.26 -13.57
N PHE A 214 -11.08 -19.23 -13.29
CA PHE A 214 -11.21 -18.40 -12.09
C PHE A 214 -12.60 -17.75 -12.00
N LEU A 215 -13.07 -17.15 -13.09
CA LEU A 215 -14.38 -16.49 -13.14
C LEU A 215 -15.54 -17.48 -12.99
N ALA A 216 -15.38 -18.72 -13.49
CA ALA A 216 -16.37 -19.79 -13.33
C ALA A 216 -16.38 -20.38 -11.90
N ALA A 217 -15.20 -20.55 -11.30
CA ALA A 217 -15.05 -21.11 -9.96
C ALA A 217 -15.41 -20.13 -8.84
N HIS A 218 -15.16 -18.83 -9.05
CA HIS A 218 -15.36 -17.78 -8.04
C HIS A 218 -16.34 -16.69 -8.54
N PRO A 219 -17.63 -17.02 -8.74
CA PRO A 219 -18.65 -16.03 -9.07
C PRO A 219 -18.86 -15.08 -7.86
N GLY A 220 -18.56 -13.79 -8.03
CA GLY A 220 -18.68 -12.77 -6.98
C GLY A 220 -17.39 -12.43 -6.23
N SER A 221 -16.24 -13.01 -6.58
CA SER A 221 -14.96 -12.65 -5.95
C SER A 221 -14.59 -11.17 -6.18
N ALA A 222 -13.96 -10.56 -5.18
CA ALA A 222 -13.47 -9.18 -5.26
C ALA A 222 -12.47 -8.97 -6.41
N TYR A 223 -11.79 -10.04 -6.85
CA TYR A 223 -10.78 -9.99 -7.91
C TYR A 223 -11.36 -10.13 -9.33
N GLN A 224 -12.66 -10.41 -9.48
CA GLN A 224 -13.28 -10.61 -10.79
C GLN A 224 -13.06 -9.45 -11.76
N ARG A 225 -13.22 -8.21 -11.27
CA ARG A 225 -13.02 -7.01 -12.10
C ARG A 225 -11.58 -6.96 -12.62
N ARG A 226 -10.62 -7.18 -11.73
CA ARG A 226 -9.18 -7.18 -12.06
C ARG A 226 -8.82 -8.26 -13.08
N VAL A 227 -9.38 -9.45 -12.92
CA VAL A 227 -9.20 -10.57 -13.87
C VAL A 227 -9.81 -10.24 -15.22
N LYS A 228 -11.05 -9.74 -15.26
CA LYS A 228 -11.71 -9.33 -16.53
C LYS A 228 -10.91 -8.25 -17.26
N SER A 229 -10.43 -7.22 -16.56
CA SER A 229 -9.58 -6.18 -17.14
C SER A 229 -8.27 -6.74 -17.68
N ALA A 230 -7.61 -7.67 -16.97
CA ALA A 230 -6.39 -8.31 -17.46
C ALA A 230 -6.62 -9.12 -18.75
N LEU A 231 -7.81 -9.70 -18.91
CA LEU A 231 -8.19 -10.42 -20.12
C LEU A 231 -8.68 -9.53 -21.27
N GLY A 232 -8.79 -8.21 -21.05
CA GLY A 232 -9.38 -7.30 -22.03
C GLY A 232 -10.89 -7.50 -22.23
N LEU A 233 -11.58 -8.14 -21.29
CA LEU A 233 -13.03 -8.37 -21.31
C LEU A 233 -13.80 -7.13 -20.81
N GLU A 234 -13.31 -5.94 -21.12
CA GLU A 234 -13.75 -4.64 -20.57
C GLU A 234 -15.26 -4.58 -20.30
N VAL A 235 -15.57 -4.26 -19.04
CA VAL A 235 -16.88 -3.79 -18.61
C VAL A 235 -16.90 -2.30 -18.90
N THR A 236 -17.46 -1.93 -20.04
CA THR A 236 -17.85 -0.55 -20.36
C THR A 236 -18.83 -0.06 -19.27
N PRO A 237 -18.65 1.17 -18.73
CA PRO A 237 -19.55 1.70 -17.70
C PRO A 237 -21.00 1.84 -18.17
#